data_AF-A0A8S3V9U7-F1
#
_entry.id   AF-A0A8S3V9U7-F1
#
_cell.length_a   1.000
_cell.length_b   1.000
_cell.length_c   1.000
_cell.angle_alpha   90.00
_cell.angle_beta   90.00
_cell.angle_gamma   90.00
#
_symmetry.space_group_name_H-M   'P 1'
#
loop_
_entity.id
_entity.type
_entity.pdbx_description
1 polymer ?
#
loop_
_entity_poly.entity_id
_entity_poly.type
_entity_poly.pdbx_seq_one_letter_code
_entity_poly.pdbx_strand_id
1 'polypeptide(L)'
;MCINHNTTINLYLSPLTNKGYSSIVVQSNDYCSVCSEEYCRNTQYYKTKYSFAQDDYDTVQSQSGNNYYRDGQNCIVYIKAKPSHQIEVLLTSLDVDSNGEYDSAGYPTKCYDFLKLFNGPRVDNARLLPKVPASGICGSMYNDGDLSNLRSFKTTQNELTIQFVTDNRRDNKAGFLLRITQIYYSNPNNLYPEGVNPGGNSLKFKL
;
A
#
# COMPACT_ATOMS: atom_id res chain seq x y z
N MET A 1 5.45 26.51 -14.63
CA MET A 1 6.54 26.29 -15.59
C MET A 1 7.36 25.11 -15.05
N CYS A 2 7.08 23.89 -15.51
CA CYS A 2 7.74 22.69 -15.01
C CYS A 2 9.07 22.49 -15.75
N ILE A 3 10.17 22.43 -15.02
CA ILE A 3 11.51 22.23 -15.59
C ILE A 3 11.70 20.73 -15.81
N ASN A 4 11.75 20.31 -17.08
CA ASN A 4 12.09 18.95 -17.48
C ASN A 4 13.60 18.75 -17.31
N HIS A 5 14.00 18.01 -16.27
CA HIS A 5 15.33 17.40 -16.24
C HIS A 5 15.29 16.07 -17.01
N ASN A 6 15.81 16.10 -18.24
CA ASN A 6 16.17 14.90 -18.99
C ASN A 6 17.41 14.27 -18.33
N THR A 7 17.18 13.36 -17.38
CA THR A 7 18.23 12.52 -16.83
C THR A 7 18.13 11.13 -17.46
N THR A 8 19.13 10.77 -18.26
CA THR A 8 19.32 9.44 -18.83
C THR A 8 19.52 8.43 -17.70
N ILE A 9 18.51 7.59 -17.43
CA ILE A 9 18.62 6.52 -16.43
C ILE A 9 19.27 5.30 -17.12
N ASN A 10 20.53 5.04 -16.81
CA ASN A 10 21.16 3.75 -17.09
C ASN A 10 20.56 2.70 -16.15
N LEU A 11 19.77 1.78 -16.71
CA LEU A 11 19.28 0.60 -16.02
C LEU A 11 20.43 -0.39 -15.81
N TYR A 12 21.20 -0.19 -14.75
CA TYR A 12 22.07 -1.24 -14.21
C TYR A 12 21.20 -2.21 -13.42
N LEU A 13 20.96 -3.39 -14.00
CA LEU A 13 20.52 -4.58 -13.27
C LEU A 13 21.67 -5.00 -12.35
N SER A 14 21.62 -4.56 -11.09
CA SER A 14 22.55 -5.00 -10.05
C SER A 14 22.37 -6.51 -9.80
N PRO A 15 23.45 -7.30 -9.79
CA PRO A 15 23.38 -8.71 -9.44
C PRO A 15 23.04 -8.89 -7.95
N LEU A 16 22.23 -9.92 -7.69
CA LEU A 16 21.72 -10.35 -6.38
C LEU A 16 22.85 -10.51 -5.35
N THR A 17 23.01 -9.54 -4.45
CA THR A 17 23.86 -9.65 -3.25
C THR A 17 23.02 -9.96 -2.01
N ASN A 18 23.37 -11.06 -1.34
CA ASN A 18 23.04 -11.46 0.05
C ASN A 18 21.67 -10.98 0.61
N LYS A 19 20.69 -11.89 0.60
CA LYS A 19 19.36 -11.71 1.22
C LYS A 19 19.45 -11.64 2.76
N GLY A 20 19.81 -10.47 3.29
CA GLY A 20 19.16 -9.98 4.49
C GLY A 20 17.72 -9.62 4.14
N TYR A 21 16.78 -9.81 5.08
CA TYR A 21 15.36 -9.49 4.91
C TYR A 21 15.13 -8.23 4.05
N SER A 22 14.54 -8.38 2.87
CA SER A 22 14.32 -7.25 1.97
C SER A 22 13.10 -6.45 2.43
N SER A 23 13.32 -5.34 3.11
CA SER A 23 12.23 -4.41 3.37
C SER A 23 11.90 -3.61 2.11
N ILE A 24 10.61 -3.56 1.76
CA ILE A 24 10.09 -2.68 0.72
C ILE A 24 9.95 -1.27 1.33
N VAL A 25 10.78 -0.34 0.87
CA VAL A 25 10.74 1.06 1.30
C VAL A 25 9.91 1.87 0.31
N VAL A 26 8.69 2.24 0.71
CA VAL A 26 7.71 2.90 -0.15
C VAL A 26 8.18 4.30 -0.55
N GLN A 27 8.82 5.05 0.33
CA GLN A 27 9.44 6.34 0.03
C GLN A 27 10.83 6.24 -0.61
N SER A 28 10.96 5.37 -1.61
CA SER A 28 12.12 5.32 -2.49
C SER A 28 11.82 5.99 -3.83
N ASN A 29 12.88 6.37 -4.56
CA ASN A 29 12.74 6.98 -5.89
C ASN A 29 12.03 6.06 -6.90
N ASP A 30 11.98 4.75 -6.61
CA ASP A 30 11.36 3.75 -7.48
C ASP A 30 9.83 3.74 -7.39
N TYR A 31 9.26 4.26 -6.29
CA TYR A 31 7.82 4.17 -6.00
C TYR A 31 7.14 5.53 -5.86
N CYS A 32 7.88 6.63 -5.74
CA CYS A 32 7.34 7.94 -5.43
C CYS A 32 7.40 8.94 -6.58
N SER A 33 6.43 9.85 -6.56
CA SER A 33 6.52 11.15 -7.23
C SER A 33 6.52 12.25 -6.18
N VAL A 34 7.39 13.25 -6.36
CA VAL A 34 7.37 14.50 -5.59
C VAL A 34 6.28 15.40 -6.14
N CYS A 35 5.51 16.01 -5.25
CA CYS A 35 4.27 16.67 -5.59
C CYS A 35 4.19 18.06 -4.98
N SER A 36 4.00 19.08 -5.83
CA SER A 36 3.81 20.47 -5.40
C SER A 36 2.34 20.79 -5.07
N GLU A 37 1.42 19.88 -5.38
CA GLU A 37 -0.02 20.01 -5.15
C GLU A 37 -0.47 18.95 -4.16
N GLU A 38 -1.49 19.28 -3.35
CA GLU A 38 -2.04 18.45 -2.25
C GLU A 38 -2.48 17.04 -2.73
N TYR A 39 -2.79 16.88 -4.02
CA TYR A 39 -3.19 15.61 -4.62
C TYR A 39 -2.62 15.41 -6.03
N CYS A 40 -1.35 15.02 -6.13
CA CYS A 40 -0.77 14.66 -7.42
C CYS A 40 -1.13 13.22 -7.85
N ARG A 41 -1.19 12.98 -9.17
CA ARG A 41 -1.26 11.63 -9.74
C ARG A 41 0.15 11.14 -10.04
N ASN A 42 0.57 10.02 -9.47
CA ASN A 42 1.81 9.35 -9.86
C ASN A 42 1.61 8.69 -11.23
N THR A 43 2.22 9.27 -12.27
CA THR A 43 2.08 8.80 -13.67
C THR A 43 2.90 7.54 -13.96
N GLN A 44 3.75 7.09 -13.04
CA GLN A 44 4.67 5.95 -13.21
C GLN A 44 4.26 4.70 -12.42
N TYR A 45 3.03 4.65 -11.90
CA TYR A 45 2.51 3.52 -11.08
C TYR A 45 2.65 2.13 -11.75
N TYR A 46 2.75 2.06 -13.08
CA TYR A 46 2.89 0.80 -13.80
C TYR A 46 4.29 0.16 -13.68
N LYS A 47 5.29 0.89 -13.15
CA LYS A 47 6.66 0.40 -12.92
C LYS A 47 6.90 -0.09 -11.50
N THR A 48 5.96 0.10 -10.58
CA THR A 48 6.16 -0.13 -9.14
C THR A 48 5.82 -1.56 -8.73
N LYS A 49 6.26 -2.55 -9.50
CA LYS A 49 5.90 -3.97 -9.27
C LYS A 49 6.93 -4.66 -8.38
N TYR A 50 6.45 -5.19 -7.27
CA TYR A 50 7.15 -6.11 -6.40
C TYR A 50 6.57 -7.51 -6.53
N SER A 51 7.41 -8.53 -6.39
CA SER A 51 6.98 -9.92 -6.29
C SER A 51 7.74 -10.54 -5.12
N PHE A 52 7.02 -11.32 -4.31
CA PHE A 52 7.61 -12.00 -3.16
C PHE A 52 8.87 -12.77 -3.59
N ALA A 53 9.89 -12.73 -2.74
CA ALA A 53 11.05 -13.57 -2.88
C ALA A 53 10.70 -15.04 -2.56
N GLN A 54 11.70 -15.86 -2.21
CA GLN A 54 11.46 -17.25 -1.80
C GLN A 54 10.60 -17.35 -0.52
N ASP A 55 10.70 -16.34 0.34
CA ASP A 55 9.99 -16.29 1.61
C ASP A 55 8.50 -16.00 1.42
N ASP A 56 7.69 -16.49 2.35
CA ASP A 56 6.24 -16.29 2.33
C ASP A 56 5.81 -14.99 3.04
N TYR A 57 6.77 -14.18 3.50
CA TYR A 57 6.49 -12.88 4.09
C TYR A 57 7.60 -11.86 3.78
N ASP A 58 7.22 -10.59 3.81
CA ASP A 58 8.11 -9.43 3.68
C ASP A 58 7.60 -8.28 4.55
N THR A 59 8.40 -7.21 4.67
CA THR A 59 7.97 -5.97 5.32
C THR A 59 7.83 -4.84 4.32
N VAL A 60 6.83 -4.00 4.52
CA VAL A 60 6.64 -2.75 3.77
C VAL A 60 6.68 -1.61 4.77
N GLN A 61 7.58 -0.65 4.57
CA GLN A 61 7.71 0.51 5.43
C GLN A 61 7.69 1.80 4.61
N SER A 62 7.25 2.88 5.23
CA SER A 62 7.22 4.20 4.57
C SER A 62 8.62 4.67 4.20
N GLN A 63 9.63 4.57 5.06
CA GLN A 63 11.00 5.05 4.81
C GLN A 63 12.04 4.10 5.43
N SER A 64 13.30 4.22 5.01
CA SER A 64 14.41 3.44 5.57
C SER A 64 15.03 4.12 6.80
N GLY A 65 15.31 3.34 7.85
CA GLY A 65 16.00 3.79 9.07
C GLY A 65 15.09 4.54 10.05
N ASN A 66 15.66 5.09 11.11
CA ASN A 66 14.92 5.76 12.20
C ASN A 66 14.58 7.24 11.89
N ASN A 67 14.35 7.56 10.62
CA ASN A 67 14.01 8.91 10.18
C ASN A 67 12.50 9.08 10.03
N TYR A 68 12.04 10.33 10.01
CA TYR A 68 10.67 10.67 9.62
C TYR A 68 10.45 10.47 8.12
N TYR A 69 9.21 10.21 7.70
CA TYR A 69 8.89 10.20 6.28
C TYR A 69 9.05 11.61 5.67
N ARG A 70 9.21 11.67 4.35
CA ARG A 70 9.28 12.88 3.56
C ARG A 70 7.88 13.40 3.25
N ASP A 71 7.76 14.72 3.28
CA ASP A 71 6.57 15.46 2.92
C ASP A 71 6.41 15.54 1.38
N GLY A 72 5.20 15.81 0.91
CA GLY A 72 4.87 16.09 -0.48
C GLY A 72 5.07 14.92 -1.43
N GLN A 73 4.82 13.70 -0.98
CA GLN A 73 5.03 12.48 -1.75
C GLN A 73 3.72 11.78 -2.08
N ASN A 74 3.61 11.21 -3.28
CA ASN A 74 2.63 10.16 -3.58
C ASN A 74 3.36 8.91 -4.05
N CYS A 75 3.40 7.93 -3.16
CA CYS A 75 4.15 6.70 -3.34
C CYS A 75 3.20 5.52 -3.48
N ILE A 76 3.43 4.69 -4.49
CA ILE A 76 2.59 3.54 -4.79
C ILE A 76 3.50 2.33 -4.98
N VAL A 77 3.16 1.21 -4.35
CA VAL A 77 3.79 -0.09 -4.62
C VAL A 77 2.70 -1.12 -4.89
N TYR A 78 2.89 -1.87 -5.99
CA TYR A 78 2.04 -2.98 -6.37
C TYR A 78 2.77 -4.29 -6.06
N ILE A 79 2.14 -5.17 -5.30
CA ILE A 79 2.68 -6.44 -4.85
C ILE A 79 1.84 -7.56 -5.46
N LYS A 80 2.53 -8.53 -6.09
CA LYS A 80 1.91 -9.74 -6.63
C LYS A 80 2.43 -10.97 -5.89
N ALA A 81 1.52 -11.75 -5.31
CA ALA A 81 1.81 -13.06 -4.71
C ALA A 81 1.86 -14.18 -5.75
N LYS A 82 2.34 -15.35 -5.33
CA LYS A 82 2.30 -16.58 -6.15
C LYS A 82 0.86 -16.87 -6.61
N PRO A 83 0.69 -17.57 -7.75
CA PRO A 83 -0.63 -18.10 -8.13
C PRO A 83 -1.25 -18.90 -6.97
N SER A 84 -2.57 -18.87 -6.86
CA SER A 84 -3.34 -19.56 -5.79
C SER A 84 -3.13 -19.04 -4.36
N HIS A 85 -2.46 -17.89 -4.20
CA HIS A 85 -2.27 -17.22 -2.90
C HIS A 85 -3.04 -15.91 -2.82
N GLN A 86 -3.42 -15.52 -1.61
CA GLN A 86 -3.83 -14.18 -1.23
C GLN A 86 -2.76 -13.55 -0.33
N ILE A 87 -2.83 -12.24 -0.14
CA ILE A 87 -1.91 -11.48 0.68
C ILE A 87 -2.65 -11.06 1.96
N GLU A 88 -2.13 -11.48 3.10
CA GLU A 88 -2.49 -10.96 4.40
C GLU A 88 -1.54 -9.81 4.76
N VAL A 89 -2.11 -8.72 5.26
CA VAL A 89 -1.38 -7.51 5.65
C VAL A 89 -1.63 -7.27 7.12
N LEU A 90 -0.56 -7.17 7.91
CA LEU A 90 -0.59 -6.82 9.32
C LEU A 90 0.07 -5.45 9.52
N LEU A 91 -0.69 -4.46 9.97
CA LEU A 91 -0.18 -3.17 10.41
C LEU A 91 0.52 -3.35 11.77
N THR A 92 1.84 -3.22 11.76
CA THR A 92 2.72 -3.47 12.91
C THR A 92 3.07 -2.18 13.65
N SER A 93 3.23 -1.07 12.93
CA SER A 93 3.37 0.26 13.51
C SER A 93 2.67 1.31 12.61
N LEU A 94 2.16 2.36 13.24
CA LEU A 94 1.57 3.51 12.56
C LEU A 94 1.84 4.78 13.38
N ASP A 95 2.35 5.81 12.73
CA ASP A 95 2.46 7.18 13.19
C ASP A 95 2.45 8.08 11.96
N VAL A 96 1.25 8.44 11.52
CA VAL A 96 0.99 9.21 10.30
C VAL A 96 0.15 10.42 10.67
N ASP A 97 0.44 11.59 10.09
CA ASP A 97 -0.26 12.82 10.45
C ASP A 97 -1.78 12.69 10.24
N SER A 98 -2.53 13.08 11.26
CA SER A 98 -3.99 13.09 11.22
C SER A 98 -4.49 14.45 11.67
N ASN A 99 -5.60 14.91 11.08
CA ASN A 99 -6.24 16.15 11.48
C ASN A 99 -6.98 16.04 12.84
N GLY A 100 -6.67 15.02 13.66
CA GLY A 100 -7.26 14.81 14.98
C GLY A 100 -8.75 14.47 15.01
N GLU A 101 -9.41 14.29 13.88
CA GLU A 101 -10.84 13.98 13.81
C GLU A 101 -11.06 12.47 13.61
N TYR A 102 -11.75 11.85 14.57
CA TYR A 102 -12.12 10.44 14.57
C TYR A 102 -13.63 10.28 14.76
N ASP A 103 -14.23 9.26 14.14
CA ASP A 103 -15.63 8.90 14.37
C ASP A 103 -15.82 8.14 15.70
N SER A 104 -17.08 7.83 16.03
CA SER A 104 -17.43 7.11 17.26
C SER A 104 -16.89 5.68 17.32
N ALA A 105 -16.41 5.12 16.21
CA ALA A 105 -15.76 3.81 16.15
C ALA A 105 -14.22 3.93 16.15
N GLY A 106 -13.68 5.15 16.31
CA GLY A 106 -12.25 5.42 16.37
C GLY A 106 -11.58 5.45 15.00
N TYR A 107 -12.33 5.55 13.90
CA TYR A 107 -11.75 5.67 12.57
C TYR A 107 -11.46 7.14 12.22
N PRO A 108 -10.32 7.45 11.58
CA PRO A 108 -10.04 8.81 11.15
C PRO A 108 -11.04 9.27 10.09
N THR A 109 -11.76 10.35 10.35
CA THR A 109 -12.70 10.94 9.38
C THR A 109 -11.99 11.78 8.35
N LYS A 110 -10.83 12.35 8.72
CA LYS A 110 -9.98 13.14 7.84
C LYS A 110 -8.50 12.88 8.13
N CYS A 111 -7.75 12.59 7.07
CA CYS A 111 -6.31 12.39 7.09
C CYS A 111 -5.66 13.43 6.18
N TYR A 112 -4.62 14.11 6.66
CA TYR A 112 -3.76 14.92 5.80
C TYR A 112 -2.80 14.01 5.05
N ASP A 113 -2.08 13.19 5.82
CA ASP A 113 -1.27 12.11 5.30
C ASP A 113 -2.01 10.80 5.46
N PHE A 114 -1.92 9.90 4.48
CA PHE A 114 -2.71 8.68 4.54
C PHE A 114 -2.07 7.48 3.86
N LEU A 115 -2.34 6.32 4.45
CA LEU A 115 -2.08 5.00 3.89
C LEU A 115 -3.37 4.38 3.36
N LYS A 116 -3.36 3.91 2.12
CA LYS A 116 -4.47 3.14 1.52
C LYS A 116 -3.98 1.80 1.00
N LEU A 117 -4.81 0.79 1.19
CA LEU A 117 -4.57 -0.58 0.75
C LEU A 117 -5.69 -1.00 -0.19
N PHE A 118 -5.32 -1.48 -1.37
CA PHE A 118 -6.26 -1.82 -2.44
C PHE A 118 -6.13 -3.29 -2.85
N ASN A 119 -7.26 -3.87 -3.22
CA ASN A 119 -7.38 -5.22 -3.76
C ASN A 119 -7.28 -5.18 -5.29
N GLY A 120 -6.05 -5.29 -5.80
CA GLY A 120 -5.78 -5.24 -7.24
C GLY A 120 -4.57 -4.37 -7.59
N PRO A 121 -4.29 -4.17 -8.90
CA PRO A 121 -3.02 -3.66 -9.37
C PRO A 121 -2.96 -2.13 -9.58
N ARG A 122 -4.09 -1.41 -9.47
CA ARG A 122 -4.14 0.03 -9.76
C ARG A 122 -5.02 0.80 -8.80
N VAL A 123 -4.55 1.95 -8.32
CA VAL A 123 -5.30 2.82 -7.38
C VAL A 123 -6.55 3.47 -8.00
N ASP A 124 -6.60 3.60 -9.34
CA ASP A 124 -7.69 4.27 -10.07
C ASP A 124 -8.93 3.37 -10.29
N ASN A 125 -8.76 2.05 -10.22
CA ASN A 125 -9.83 1.08 -10.48
C ASN A 125 -9.89 -0.08 -9.46
N ALA A 126 -8.91 -0.22 -8.56
CA ALA A 126 -8.96 -1.22 -7.51
C ALA A 126 -9.87 -0.77 -6.35
N ARG A 127 -10.55 -1.74 -5.76
CA ARG A 127 -11.36 -1.51 -4.56
C ARG A 127 -10.44 -1.43 -3.35
N LEU A 128 -10.72 -0.52 -2.42
CA LEU A 128 -10.09 -0.55 -1.10
C LEU A 128 -10.32 -1.91 -0.45
N LEU A 129 -9.33 -2.39 0.31
CA LEU A 129 -9.55 -3.56 1.15
C LEU A 129 -10.68 -3.29 2.13
N PRO A 130 -11.50 -4.31 2.48
CA PRO A 130 -12.51 -4.16 3.50
C PRO A 130 -11.91 -3.56 4.78
N LYS A 131 -12.67 -2.69 5.45
CA LYS A 131 -12.31 -1.92 6.66
C LYS A 131 -11.34 -0.75 6.44
N VAL A 132 -10.65 -0.63 5.32
CA VAL A 132 -9.83 0.57 5.05
C VAL A 132 -10.77 1.78 4.88
N PRO A 133 -10.64 2.85 5.69
CA PRO A 133 -11.48 4.03 5.57
C PRO A 133 -11.32 4.71 4.20
N ALA A 134 -12.37 5.38 3.72
CA ALA A 134 -12.30 6.11 2.45
C ALA A 134 -11.28 7.28 2.50
N SER A 135 -11.12 7.89 3.67
CA SER A 135 -10.08 8.88 4.01
C SER A 135 -8.67 8.29 4.00
N GLY A 136 -8.54 6.97 4.18
CA GLY A 136 -7.28 6.28 4.39
C GLY A 136 -6.99 6.04 5.87
N ILE A 137 -5.85 5.42 6.15
CA ILE A 137 -5.37 5.10 7.50
C ILE A 137 -4.36 6.17 7.90
N CYS A 138 -4.59 6.83 9.03
CA CYS A 138 -3.69 7.81 9.64
C CYS A 138 -3.84 7.81 11.17
N GLY A 139 -3.05 8.61 11.87
CA GLY A 139 -2.97 8.63 13.34
C GLY A 139 -1.79 7.80 13.85
N SER A 140 -1.77 7.56 15.16
CA SER A 140 -0.66 6.87 15.84
C SER A 140 -1.16 5.64 16.59
N MET A 141 -0.36 4.58 16.57
CA MET A 141 -0.60 3.33 17.27
C MET A 141 0.49 3.16 18.33
N TYR A 142 0.12 3.30 19.60
CA TYR A 142 1.06 3.21 20.73
C TYR A 142 0.97 1.86 21.44
N ASN A 143 -0.20 1.22 21.41
CA ASN A 143 -0.46 -0.06 22.10
C ASN A 143 -1.23 -1.05 21.21
N ASP A 144 -1.32 -2.30 21.68
CA ASP A 144 -2.02 -3.38 20.96
C ASP A 144 -3.53 -3.18 20.78
N GLY A 145 -4.15 -2.38 21.66
CA GLY A 145 -5.58 -2.03 21.56
C GLY A 145 -5.89 -0.92 20.56
N ASP A 146 -4.90 -0.10 20.19
CA ASP A 146 -5.10 1.02 19.28
C ASP A 146 -5.37 0.50 17.88
N LEU A 147 -6.37 1.11 17.22
CA LEU A 147 -6.78 0.78 15.86
C LEU A 147 -7.03 -0.73 15.66
N SER A 148 -7.55 -1.44 16.67
CA SER A 148 -7.76 -2.90 16.65
C SER A 148 -8.53 -3.39 15.41
N ASN A 149 -9.47 -2.60 14.91
CA ASN A 149 -10.24 -2.90 13.70
C ASN A 149 -9.47 -2.67 12.38
N LEU A 150 -8.34 -1.96 12.42
CA LEU A 150 -7.48 -1.61 11.28
C LEU A 150 -6.09 -2.27 11.36
N ARG A 151 -5.96 -3.41 12.05
CA ARG A 151 -4.68 -4.12 12.17
C ARG A 151 -4.42 -5.15 11.09
N SER A 152 -5.46 -5.87 10.65
CA SER A 152 -5.30 -6.98 9.71
C SER A 152 -6.24 -6.84 8.53
N PHE A 153 -5.67 -6.99 7.35
CA PHE A 153 -6.36 -6.92 6.06
C PHE A 153 -6.00 -8.14 5.22
N LYS A 154 -6.89 -8.51 4.30
CA LYS A 154 -6.70 -9.67 3.43
C LYS A 154 -7.21 -9.35 2.04
N THR A 155 -6.37 -9.54 1.03
CA THR A 155 -6.79 -9.42 -0.37
C THR A 155 -7.70 -10.58 -0.74
N THR A 156 -8.57 -10.40 -1.74
CA THR A 156 -9.36 -11.53 -2.30
C THR A 156 -8.72 -12.09 -3.57
N GLN A 157 -7.65 -11.46 -4.03
CA GLN A 157 -6.85 -11.84 -5.20
C GLN A 157 -5.38 -11.95 -4.80
N ASN A 158 -4.50 -12.39 -5.70
CA ASN A 158 -3.06 -12.47 -5.45
C ASN A 158 -2.35 -11.11 -5.60
N GLU A 159 -3.08 -10.02 -5.42
CA GLU A 159 -2.67 -8.67 -5.78
C GLU A 159 -3.01 -7.68 -4.68
N LEU A 160 -2.03 -6.86 -4.29
CA LEU A 160 -2.14 -5.79 -3.31
C LEU A 160 -1.52 -4.54 -3.91
N THR A 161 -2.20 -3.40 -3.81
CA THR A 161 -1.56 -2.09 -4.05
C THR A 161 -1.58 -1.30 -2.75
N ILE A 162 -0.43 -0.75 -2.40
CA ILE A 162 -0.24 0.12 -1.23
C ILE A 162 0.02 1.52 -1.77
N GLN A 163 -0.72 2.50 -1.27
CA GLN A 163 -0.50 3.91 -1.56
C GLN A 163 -0.24 4.66 -0.27
N PHE A 164 0.82 5.46 -0.25
CA PHE A 164 1.12 6.39 0.84
C PHE A 164 1.24 7.80 0.26
N VAL A 165 0.41 8.71 0.77
CA VAL A 165 0.39 10.11 0.35
C VAL A 165 0.69 10.99 1.54
N THR A 166 1.59 11.96 1.33
CA THR A 166 1.95 12.99 2.30
C THR A 166 1.75 14.36 1.70
N ASP A 167 1.20 15.28 2.48
CA ASP A 167 1.03 16.67 2.12
C ASP A 167 2.35 17.46 2.30
N ASN A 168 2.35 18.77 2.04
CA ASN A 168 3.55 19.59 2.10
C ASN A 168 3.85 20.19 3.49
N ARG A 169 3.12 19.77 4.53
CA ARG A 169 3.34 20.20 5.92
C ARG A 169 4.35 19.26 6.57
N ARG A 170 5.16 19.83 7.46
CA ARG A 170 6.26 19.10 8.08
C ARG A 170 5.83 18.57 9.43
N ASP A 171 5.54 17.28 9.48
CA ASP A 171 4.87 16.70 10.66
C ASP A 171 5.76 15.74 11.49
N ASN A 172 7.05 15.57 11.14
CA ASN A 172 8.05 14.78 11.88
C ASN A 172 7.48 13.44 12.40
N LYS A 173 6.85 12.69 11.50
CA LYS A 173 6.13 11.45 11.79
C LYS A 173 6.90 10.21 11.35
N ALA A 174 6.82 9.14 12.13
CA ALA A 174 7.59 7.91 11.87
C ALA A 174 7.01 7.02 10.76
N GLY A 175 5.79 7.29 10.29
CA GLY A 175 5.17 6.60 9.17
C GLY A 175 4.57 5.25 9.54
N PHE A 176 4.84 4.20 8.79
CA PHE A 176 4.22 2.89 9.02
C PHE A 176 5.17 1.73 8.80
N LEU A 177 4.84 0.61 9.43
CA LEU A 177 5.41 -0.71 9.16
C LEU A 177 4.28 -1.73 8.97
N LEU A 178 4.28 -2.39 7.82
CA LEU A 178 3.43 -3.51 7.51
C LEU A 178 4.27 -4.79 7.44
N ARG A 179 3.72 -5.89 7.95
CA ARG A 179 4.13 -7.23 7.54
C ARG A 179 3.15 -7.72 6.50
N ILE A 180 3.65 -8.14 5.34
CA ILE A 180 2.84 -8.80 4.31
C ILE A 180 3.17 -10.29 4.32
N THR A 181 2.17 -11.13 4.10
CA THR A 181 2.34 -12.60 4.09
C THR A 181 1.50 -13.18 2.96
N GLN A 182 2.12 -13.96 2.07
CA GLN A 182 1.37 -14.75 1.09
C GLN A 182 0.88 -16.04 1.76
N ILE A 183 -0.42 -16.28 1.65
CA ILE A 183 -1.06 -17.49 2.18
C ILE A 183 -1.92 -18.11 1.09
N TYR A 184 -2.10 -19.42 1.11
CA TYR A 184 -3.06 -20.07 0.22
C TYR A 184 -4.47 -19.46 0.39
N TYR A 185 -5.25 -19.44 -0.70
CA TYR A 185 -6.65 -19.04 -0.59
C TYR A 185 -7.37 -19.92 0.43
N SER A 186 -8.02 -19.28 1.40
CA SER A 186 -8.86 -19.94 2.40
C SER A 186 -10.12 -20.59 1.82
N ASN A 187 -10.39 -20.38 0.51
CA ASN A 187 -11.34 -21.14 -0.31
C ASN A 187 -10.66 -21.53 -1.63
N PRO A 188 -10.02 -22.71 -1.71
CA PRO A 188 -9.37 -23.19 -2.94
C PRO A 188 -10.34 -23.37 -4.13
N ASN A 189 -11.66 -23.29 -3.90
CA ASN A 189 -12.71 -23.38 -4.92
C ASN A 189 -13.18 -22.01 -5.47
N ASN A 190 -12.53 -20.90 -5.15
CA ASN A 190 -12.82 -19.63 -5.83
C ASN A 190 -12.19 -19.68 -7.23
N LEU A 191 -12.98 -20.16 -8.20
CA LEU A 191 -12.64 -20.49 -9.60
C LEU A 191 -12.12 -19.32 -10.48
N TYR A 192 -11.70 -18.19 -9.89
CA TYR A 192 -11.14 -17.07 -10.64
C TYR A 192 -9.76 -16.67 -10.13
N PRO A 193 -8.73 -17.51 -10.35
CA PRO A 193 -7.32 -17.14 -10.15
C PRO A 193 -6.83 -16.07 -11.15
N GLU A 194 -7.60 -15.78 -12.19
CA GLU A 194 -7.37 -14.69 -13.15
C GLU A 194 -8.56 -13.71 -13.15
N GLY A 195 -8.74 -12.99 -12.04
CA GLY A 195 -9.90 -12.13 -11.82
C GLY A 195 -9.79 -10.72 -12.40
N VAL A 196 -9.70 -10.59 -13.73
CA VAL A 196 -10.31 -9.43 -14.39
C VAL A 196 -11.81 -9.58 -14.18
N ASN A 197 -12.38 -8.85 -13.23
CA ASN A 197 -13.82 -8.79 -13.05
C ASN A 197 -14.30 -7.42 -13.53
N PRO A 198 -14.62 -7.24 -14.83
CA PRO A 198 -15.40 -6.10 -15.27
C PRO A 198 -16.83 -6.36 -14.77
N GLY A 199 -17.49 -5.34 -14.22
CA GLY A 199 -18.76 -5.49 -13.50
C GLY A 199 -19.76 -6.44 -14.15
N GLY A 200 -20.28 -7.38 -13.37
CA GLY A 200 -21.33 -8.30 -13.79
C GLY A 200 -22.35 -8.46 -12.68
N ASN A 201 -23.46 -7.72 -12.79
CA ASN A 201 -24.67 -8.00 -12.03
C ASN A 201 -25.06 -9.47 -12.21
N SER A 202 -25.36 -10.13 -11.10
CA SER A 202 -25.86 -11.50 -11.08
C SER A 202 -27.20 -11.59 -11.83
N LEU A 203 -27.17 -12.11 -13.05
CA LEU A 203 -28.34 -12.70 -13.69
C LEU A 203 -28.57 -14.07 -13.05
N LYS A 204 -29.59 -14.15 -12.20
CA LYS A 204 -30.13 -15.40 -11.68
C LYS A 204 -30.87 -16.13 -12.81
N PHE A 205 -30.34 -17.23 -13.30
CA PHE A 205 -31.15 -18.23 -13.98
C PHE A 205 -31.65 -19.22 -12.93
N LYS A 206 -32.96 -19.22 -12.69
CA LYS A 206 -33.67 -20.36 -12.09
C LYS A 206 -33.89 -21.38 -13.20
N LEU A 207 -33.45 -22.62 -12.98
CA LEU A 207 -34.01 -23.80 -13.62
C LEU A 207 -35.33 -24.16 -12.94
#